data_AF-A0A7C9CHM6-F1
#
_entry.id   AF-A0A7C9CHM6-F1
#
_cell.length_a   1.000
_cell.length_b   1.000
_cell.length_c   1.000
_cell.angle_alpha   90.00
_cell.angle_beta   90.00
_cell.angle_gamma   90.00
#
_symmetry.space_group_name_H-M   'P 1'
#
loop_
_entity.id
_entity.type
_entity.pdbx_description
1 polymer ?
#
loop_
_entity_poly.entity_id
_entity_poly.type
_entity_poly.pdbx_seq_one_letter_code
_entity_poly.pdbx_strand_id
1 'polypeptide(L)'
;KLGVEMDKAGRILVNERFVTNVPGVYAIGDVIPGPMLAHKAEEDGVACVEFIAGKHGHVDYDTVPGVVYTSPEVASVGKTEEQVKALGVDYRVGKFPFMANSRAKAIDSAEGLVKILAEKETDKILGVHIMAPNAGELIHEAAIALQYGASSEDIARTCHAHPTMSEAVKEAAMATYDKPIHI
;
A
#
# COMPACT_ATOMS: atom_id res chain seq x y z
N LYS A 1 3.43 -31.21 -23.84
CA LYS A 1 3.08 -30.13 -22.88
C LYS A 1 3.16 -30.73 -21.46
N LEU A 2 3.60 -29.97 -20.46
CA LEU A 2 3.84 -30.47 -19.09
C LEU A 2 2.57 -30.65 -18.23
N GLY A 3 1.40 -30.12 -18.67
CA GLY A 3 0.15 -30.27 -17.94
C GLY A 3 -0.06 -29.28 -16.79
N VAL A 4 0.62 -28.13 -16.83
CA VAL A 4 0.45 -27.06 -15.83
C VAL A 4 -0.97 -26.49 -15.90
N GLU A 5 -1.66 -26.48 -14.77
CA GLU A 5 -3.02 -25.94 -14.64
C GLU A 5 -3.03 -24.41 -14.67
N MET A 6 -4.06 -23.86 -15.30
CA MET A 6 -4.30 -22.42 -15.41
C MET A 6 -5.74 -22.10 -15.04
N ASP A 7 -5.97 -20.88 -14.57
CA ASP A 7 -7.31 -20.37 -14.37
C ASP A 7 -7.99 -19.99 -15.70
N LYS A 8 -9.24 -19.51 -15.62
CA LYS A 8 -10.02 -19.08 -16.78
C LYS A 8 -9.42 -17.89 -17.53
N ALA A 9 -8.56 -17.11 -16.88
CA ALA A 9 -7.87 -15.96 -17.47
C ALA A 9 -6.49 -16.34 -18.06
N GLY A 10 -6.08 -17.62 -17.97
CA GLY A 10 -4.81 -18.11 -18.48
C GLY A 10 -3.62 -17.91 -17.53
N ARG A 11 -3.87 -17.58 -16.26
CA ARG A 11 -2.82 -17.48 -15.23
C ARG A 11 -2.51 -18.84 -14.66
N ILE A 12 -1.24 -19.14 -14.42
CA ILE A 12 -0.77 -20.37 -13.81
C ILE A 12 -1.25 -20.43 -12.35
N LEU A 13 -1.90 -21.53 -11.99
CA LEU A 13 -2.29 -21.77 -10.61
C LEU A 13 -1.08 -22.21 -9.79
N VAL A 14 -0.88 -21.55 -8.66
CA VAL A 14 0.17 -21.86 -7.69
C VAL A 14 -0.40 -21.92 -6.28
N ASN A 15 0.26 -22.66 -5.39
CA ASN A 15 0.00 -22.58 -3.96
C ASN A 15 0.78 -21.42 -3.30
N GLU A 16 0.67 -21.30 -1.97
CA GLU A 16 1.35 -20.27 -1.15
C GLU A 16 2.89 -20.30 -1.24
N ARG A 17 3.48 -21.38 -1.79
CA ARG A 17 4.93 -21.53 -1.99
C ARG A 17 5.32 -21.44 -3.46
N PHE A 18 4.46 -20.87 -4.30
CA PHE A 18 4.67 -20.67 -5.74
C PHE A 18 4.81 -21.98 -6.55
N VAL A 19 4.39 -23.11 -5.99
CA VAL A 19 4.45 -24.43 -6.64
C VAL A 19 3.20 -24.65 -7.48
N THR A 20 3.38 -25.10 -8.72
CA THR A 20 2.27 -25.50 -9.61
C THR A 20 1.76 -26.91 -9.27
N ASN A 21 0.78 -27.43 -10.03
CA ASN A 21 0.35 -28.84 -9.93
C ASN A 21 1.43 -29.84 -10.41
N VAL A 22 2.50 -29.39 -11.09
CA VAL A 22 3.59 -30.24 -11.58
C VAL A 22 4.80 -30.15 -10.63
N PRO A 23 5.26 -31.26 -10.04
CA PRO A 23 6.41 -31.25 -9.13
C PRO A 23 7.67 -30.64 -9.76
N GLY A 24 8.32 -29.73 -9.02
CA GLY A 24 9.54 -29.05 -9.48
C GLY A 24 9.31 -27.87 -10.42
N VAL A 25 8.05 -27.54 -10.74
CA VAL A 25 7.68 -26.39 -11.57
C VAL A 25 7.03 -25.30 -10.71
N TYR A 26 7.55 -24.08 -10.85
CA TYR A 26 7.16 -22.90 -10.08
C TYR A 26 6.73 -21.78 -11.03
N ALA A 27 5.92 -20.83 -10.54
CA ALA A 27 5.55 -19.63 -11.27
C ALA A 27 5.38 -18.44 -10.31
N ILE A 28 5.77 -17.24 -10.76
CA ILE A 28 5.78 -16.00 -9.99
C ILE A 28 5.34 -14.80 -10.86
N GLY A 29 5.07 -13.65 -10.25
CA GLY A 29 4.87 -12.39 -10.96
C GLY A 29 3.57 -12.36 -11.78
N ASP A 30 3.64 -11.82 -12.99
CA ASP A 30 2.48 -11.53 -13.85
C ASP A 30 1.73 -12.77 -14.35
N VAL A 31 2.39 -13.94 -14.36
CA VAL A 31 1.78 -15.18 -14.86
C VAL A 31 0.92 -15.89 -13.81
N ILE A 32 0.90 -15.42 -12.57
CA ILE A 32 0.07 -15.98 -11.48
C ILE A 32 -1.02 -14.97 -11.04
N PRO A 33 -2.04 -15.38 -10.25
CA PRO A 33 -2.99 -14.44 -9.67
C PRO A 33 -2.31 -13.36 -8.79
N GLY A 34 -2.83 -12.13 -8.85
CA GLY A 34 -2.36 -10.98 -8.05
C GLY A 34 -2.15 -9.73 -8.89
N PRO A 35 -1.65 -8.64 -8.27
CA PRO A 35 -1.26 -7.42 -8.98
C PRO A 35 -0.11 -7.69 -9.96
N MET A 36 -0.19 -7.13 -11.17
CA MET A 36 0.86 -7.21 -12.19
C MET A 36 1.81 -6.02 -12.04
N LEU A 37 2.66 -6.09 -11.01
CA LEU A 37 3.61 -5.03 -10.62
C LEU A 37 5.02 -5.60 -10.49
N ALA A 38 6.02 -4.81 -10.89
CA ALA A 38 7.42 -5.24 -10.91
C ALA A 38 7.93 -5.65 -9.52
N HIS A 39 7.80 -4.77 -8.53
CA HIS A 39 8.21 -5.03 -7.15
C HIS A 39 7.45 -6.18 -6.50
N LYS A 40 6.18 -6.41 -6.87
CA LYS A 40 5.44 -7.62 -6.46
C LYS A 40 6.10 -8.88 -7.02
N ALA A 41 6.47 -8.88 -8.30
CA ALA A 41 7.14 -10.03 -8.93
C ALA A 41 8.54 -10.29 -8.37
N GLU A 42 9.26 -9.24 -7.96
CA GLU A 42 10.55 -9.36 -7.28
C GLU A 42 10.40 -10.05 -5.92
N GLU A 43 9.45 -9.61 -5.09
CA GLU A 43 9.16 -10.24 -3.78
C GLU A 43 8.67 -11.69 -3.92
N ASP A 44 7.78 -11.97 -4.89
CA ASP A 44 7.39 -13.35 -5.23
C ASP A 44 8.63 -14.21 -5.55
N GLY A 45 9.59 -13.64 -6.30
CA GLY A 45 10.83 -14.31 -6.68
C GLY A 45 11.71 -14.63 -5.49
N VAL A 46 11.92 -13.67 -4.59
CA VAL A 46 12.68 -13.87 -3.35
C VAL A 46 12.03 -14.97 -2.52
N ALA A 47 10.72 -14.85 -2.23
CA ALA A 47 10.00 -15.81 -1.43
C ALA A 47 9.98 -17.22 -2.05
N CYS A 48 9.80 -17.33 -3.36
CA CYS A 48 9.86 -18.59 -4.10
C CYS A 48 11.22 -19.27 -3.94
N VAL A 49 12.32 -18.53 -4.14
CA VAL A 49 13.68 -19.06 -3.99
C VAL A 49 13.98 -19.45 -2.54
N GLU A 50 13.50 -18.68 -1.56
CA GLU A 50 13.61 -19.04 -0.15
C GLU A 50 12.90 -20.36 0.14
N PHE A 51 11.68 -20.57 -0.37
CA PHE A 51 10.98 -21.84 -0.21
C PHE A 51 11.70 -23.01 -0.89
N ILE A 52 12.26 -22.81 -2.09
CA ILE A 52 13.08 -23.81 -2.80
C ILE A 52 14.30 -24.18 -1.95
N ALA A 53 14.92 -23.19 -1.29
CA ALA A 53 16.06 -23.38 -0.40
C ALA A 53 15.69 -23.96 0.98
N GLY A 54 14.43 -24.31 1.24
CA GLY A 54 13.97 -24.81 2.53
C GLY A 54 13.86 -23.75 3.62
N LYS A 55 13.86 -22.46 3.26
CA LYS A 55 13.65 -21.31 4.15
C LYS A 55 12.17 -20.90 4.18
N HIS A 56 11.90 -19.80 4.89
CA HIS A 56 10.57 -19.24 5.10
C HIS A 56 10.37 -17.99 4.24
N GLY A 57 9.99 -18.20 2.99
CA GLY A 57 9.54 -17.12 2.11
C GLY A 57 8.24 -16.47 2.62
N HIS A 58 8.07 -15.19 2.32
CA HIS A 58 6.88 -14.44 2.70
C HIS A 58 6.64 -13.30 1.72
N VAL A 59 5.37 -13.09 1.35
CA VAL A 59 4.90 -11.90 0.63
C VAL A 59 3.58 -11.48 1.27
N ASP A 60 3.50 -10.24 1.73
CA ASP A 60 2.24 -9.64 2.19
C ASP A 60 1.61 -8.82 1.06
N TYR A 61 0.61 -9.41 0.38
CA TYR A 61 -0.06 -8.73 -0.72
C TYR A 61 -0.94 -7.56 -0.27
N ASP A 62 -1.29 -7.44 1.01
CA ASP A 62 -2.02 -6.30 1.53
C ASP A 62 -1.12 -5.05 1.69
N THR A 63 0.22 -5.20 1.62
CA THR A 63 1.18 -4.11 1.77
C THR A 63 1.93 -3.74 0.49
N VAL A 64 1.57 -4.33 -0.65
CA VAL A 64 2.14 -3.98 -1.96
C VAL A 64 1.62 -2.61 -2.43
N PRO A 65 2.46 -1.58 -2.54
CA PRO A 65 2.02 -0.27 -3.04
C PRO A 65 1.79 -0.30 -4.55
N GLY A 66 0.82 0.47 -5.02
CA GLY A 66 0.61 0.79 -6.45
C GLY A 66 0.90 2.26 -6.70
N VAL A 67 1.58 2.57 -7.81
CA VAL A 67 1.92 3.96 -8.18
C VAL A 67 1.59 4.20 -9.65
N VAL A 68 0.92 5.33 -9.91
CA VAL A 68 0.65 5.87 -11.24
C VAL A 68 1.43 7.17 -11.38
N TYR A 69 2.42 7.17 -12.28
CA TYR A 69 3.38 8.27 -12.48
C TYR A 69 2.83 9.39 -13.38
N THR A 70 1.58 9.79 -13.17
CA THR A 70 0.98 10.99 -13.77
C THR A 70 1.48 12.26 -13.08
N SER A 71 1.02 13.43 -13.55
CA SER A 71 1.21 14.70 -12.83
C SER A 71 -0.14 15.29 -12.46
N PRO A 72 -0.52 15.35 -11.17
CA PRO A 72 0.20 14.77 -10.02
C PRO A 72 0.24 13.23 -10.04
N GLU A 73 1.18 12.64 -9.30
CA GLU A 73 1.25 11.18 -9.13
C GLU A 73 0.09 10.70 -8.25
N VAL A 74 -0.28 9.44 -8.41
CA VAL A 74 -1.25 8.77 -7.54
C VAL A 74 -0.60 7.50 -6.98
N ALA A 75 -0.58 7.37 -5.66
CA ALA A 75 -0.05 6.19 -4.98
C ALA A 75 -1.07 5.66 -3.97
N SER A 76 -1.11 4.33 -3.81
CA SER A 76 -1.99 3.67 -2.85
C SER A 76 -1.34 2.42 -2.26
N VAL A 77 -1.61 2.14 -1.00
CA VAL A 77 -1.25 0.87 -0.33
C VAL A 77 -2.37 0.47 0.62
N GLY A 78 -2.58 -0.83 0.81
CA GLY A 78 -3.71 -1.35 1.57
C GLY A 78 -5.02 -1.30 0.79
N LYS A 79 -6.15 -1.20 1.52
CA LYS A 79 -7.50 -1.37 0.98
C LYS A 79 -8.12 -0.05 0.56
N THR A 80 -8.94 -0.09 -0.49
CA THR A 80 -9.83 1.02 -0.88
C THR A 80 -11.05 1.09 0.03
N GLU A 81 -11.79 2.20 0.02
CA GLU A 81 -13.03 2.33 0.79
C GLU A 81 -14.08 1.31 0.36
N GLU A 82 -14.17 1.00 -0.93
CA GLU A 82 -15.08 -0.01 -1.48
C GLU A 82 -14.75 -1.40 -0.95
N GLN A 83 -13.45 -1.73 -0.86
CA GLN A 83 -13.00 -3.00 -0.30
C GLN A 83 -13.28 -3.08 1.20
N VAL A 84 -13.03 -2.02 1.96
CA VAL A 84 -13.34 -1.97 3.40
C VAL A 84 -14.85 -2.12 3.65
N LYS A 85 -15.69 -1.43 2.85
CA LYS A 85 -17.15 -1.60 2.90
C LYS A 85 -17.59 -3.02 2.57
N ALA A 86 -16.99 -3.64 1.55
CA ALA A 86 -17.32 -5.01 1.16
C ALA A 86 -16.96 -6.04 2.24
N LEU A 87 -15.95 -5.75 3.07
CA LEU A 87 -15.58 -6.56 4.23
C LEU A 87 -16.50 -6.35 5.44
N GLY A 88 -17.39 -5.36 5.41
CA GLY A 88 -18.25 -5.02 6.56
C GLY A 88 -17.48 -4.44 7.76
N VAL A 89 -16.27 -3.93 7.53
CA VAL A 89 -15.43 -3.33 8.58
C VAL A 89 -15.83 -1.87 8.77
N ASP A 90 -16.09 -1.50 10.02
CA ASP A 90 -16.38 -0.13 10.41
C ASP A 90 -15.08 0.70 10.41
N TYR A 91 -15.04 1.78 9.62
CA TYR A 91 -13.81 2.57 9.42
C TYR A 91 -14.02 4.09 9.53
N ARG A 92 -12.93 4.81 9.80
CA ARG A 92 -12.79 6.27 9.78
C ARG A 92 -11.99 6.69 8.55
N VAL A 93 -12.18 7.95 8.16
CA VAL A 93 -11.46 8.55 7.03
C VAL A 93 -10.90 9.90 7.45
N GLY A 94 -9.57 10.04 7.44
CA GLY A 94 -8.90 11.33 7.53
C GLY A 94 -8.37 11.77 6.18
N LYS A 95 -8.41 13.08 5.94
CA LYS A 95 -7.92 13.69 4.70
C LYS A 95 -7.17 14.97 5.01
N PHE A 96 -6.11 15.23 4.26
CA PHE A 96 -5.41 16.51 4.30
C PHE A 96 -5.04 16.98 2.89
N PRO A 97 -5.46 18.19 2.47
CA PRO A 97 -5.15 18.71 1.14
C PRO A 97 -3.73 19.30 1.09
N PHE A 98 -3.00 19.12 -0.01
CA PHE A 98 -1.70 19.78 -0.21
C PHE A 98 -1.81 21.31 -0.32
N MET A 99 -3.01 21.83 -0.60
CA MET A 99 -3.34 23.26 -0.45
C MET A 99 -3.16 23.83 0.97
N ALA A 100 -3.11 22.98 1.99
CA ALA A 100 -2.79 23.37 3.37
C ALA A 100 -1.32 23.09 3.75
N ASN A 101 -0.53 22.45 2.89
CA ASN A 101 0.87 22.12 3.15
C ASN A 101 1.83 23.26 2.73
N SER A 102 2.69 23.69 3.65
CA SER A 102 3.63 24.80 3.41
C SER A 102 4.71 24.49 2.39
N ARG A 103 5.23 23.25 2.35
CA ARG A 103 6.24 22.83 1.37
C ARG A 103 5.63 22.81 -0.05
N ALA A 104 4.43 22.26 -0.18
CA ALA A 104 3.70 22.17 -1.45
C ALA A 104 3.46 23.57 -2.05
N LYS A 105 3.07 24.54 -1.21
CA LYS A 105 2.98 25.95 -1.60
C LYS A 105 4.31 26.54 -2.03
N ALA A 106 5.38 26.28 -1.28
CA ALA A 106 6.70 26.83 -1.56
C ALA A 106 7.29 26.36 -2.90
N ILE A 107 6.85 25.22 -3.42
CA ILE A 107 7.28 24.67 -4.71
C ILE A 107 6.22 24.80 -5.82
N ASP A 108 5.16 25.58 -5.59
CA ASP A 108 4.04 25.79 -6.51
C ASP A 108 3.39 24.48 -7.00
N SER A 109 3.21 23.53 -6.06
CA SER A 109 2.72 22.19 -6.36
C SER A 109 1.80 21.67 -5.26
N ALA A 110 0.71 22.42 -5.04
CA ALA A 110 -0.24 22.21 -3.96
C ALA A 110 -1.51 21.43 -4.37
N GLU A 111 -1.53 20.87 -5.57
CA GLU A 111 -2.62 20.01 -6.04
C GLU A 111 -2.61 18.65 -5.31
N GLY A 112 -3.80 18.19 -4.92
CA GLY A 112 -4.03 16.86 -4.39
C GLY A 112 -4.19 16.78 -2.88
N LEU A 113 -4.11 15.54 -2.36
CA LEU A 113 -4.41 15.23 -0.95
C LEU A 113 -3.77 13.90 -0.51
N VAL A 114 -3.71 13.73 0.80
CA VAL A 114 -3.55 12.41 1.45
C VAL A 114 -4.90 11.98 2.03
N LYS A 115 -5.25 10.70 1.89
CA LYS A 115 -6.41 10.04 2.50
C LYS A 115 -5.97 8.79 3.25
N ILE A 116 -6.33 8.68 4.52
CA ILE A 116 -6.06 7.51 5.36
C ILE A 116 -7.39 6.88 5.79
N LEU A 117 -7.44 5.55 5.75
CA LEU A 117 -8.53 4.73 6.25
C LEU A 117 -8.03 3.97 7.48
N ALA A 118 -8.76 4.01 8.58
CA ALA A 118 -8.45 3.25 9.79
C ALA A 118 -9.68 2.57 10.38
N GLU A 119 -9.52 1.42 11.00
CA GLU A 119 -10.59 0.70 11.70
C GLU A 119 -11.11 1.53 12.90
N LYS A 120 -12.43 1.61 13.09
CA LYS A 120 -13.02 2.47 14.13
C LYS A 120 -12.66 2.07 15.55
N GLU A 121 -12.53 0.78 15.82
CA GLU A 121 -12.33 0.24 17.16
C GLU A 121 -10.87 0.26 17.60
N THR A 122 -9.96 -0.14 16.70
CA THR A 122 -8.54 -0.31 17.02
C THR A 122 -7.64 0.80 16.50
N ASP A 123 -8.17 1.68 15.64
CA ASP A 123 -7.42 2.70 14.89
C ASP A 123 -6.37 2.12 13.93
N LYS A 124 -6.33 0.80 13.72
CA LYS A 124 -5.42 0.16 12.78
C LYS A 124 -5.62 0.69 11.37
N ILE A 125 -4.53 1.08 10.70
CA ILE A 125 -4.58 1.55 9.31
C ILE A 125 -5.04 0.40 8.41
N LEU A 126 -6.00 0.71 7.54
CA LEU A 126 -6.57 -0.21 6.55
C LEU A 126 -6.10 0.11 5.13
N GLY A 127 -5.80 1.37 4.85
CA GLY A 127 -5.28 1.80 3.55
C GLY A 127 -4.97 3.28 3.49
N VAL A 128 -4.00 3.64 2.64
CA VAL A 128 -3.54 5.01 2.43
C VAL A 128 -3.50 5.31 0.95
N HIS A 129 -3.97 6.49 0.58
CA HIS A 129 -4.06 6.94 -0.81
C HIS A 129 -3.54 8.38 -0.89
N ILE A 130 -2.62 8.63 -1.82
CA ILE A 130 -1.94 9.92 -1.97
C ILE A 130 -2.07 10.34 -3.42
N MET A 131 -2.52 11.58 -3.64
CA MET A 131 -2.40 12.27 -4.92
C MET A 131 -1.55 13.51 -4.68
N ALA A 132 -0.33 13.53 -5.23
CA ALA A 132 0.66 14.57 -4.96
C ALA A 132 1.84 14.48 -5.94
N PRO A 133 2.66 15.54 -6.05
CA PRO A 133 4.04 15.37 -6.48
C PRO A 133 4.77 14.39 -5.57
N ASN A 134 5.51 13.44 -6.16
CA ASN A 134 6.26 12.41 -5.43
C ASN A 134 5.39 11.52 -4.52
N ALA A 135 4.11 11.29 -4.87
CA ALA A 135 3.25 10.37 -4.14
C ALA A 135 3.85 8.96 -4.05
N GLY A 136 4.56 8.52 -5.10
CA GLY A 136 5.26 7.25 -5.12
C GLY A 136 6.37 7.14 -4.06
N GLU A 137 6.95 8.26 -3.63
CA GLU A 137 7.93 8.27 -2.53
C GLU A 137 7.23 8.32 -1.17
N LEU A 138 6.22 9.19 -1.03
CA LEU A 138 5.48 9.41 0.22
C LEU A 138 4.75 8.14 0.70
N ILE A 139 4.31 7.27 -0.21
CA ILE A 139 3.52 6.08 0.13
C ILE A 139 4.29 5.05 0.96
N HIS A 140 5.63 5.06 0.91
CA HIS A 140 6.44 4.05 1.58
C HIS A 140 6.37 4.12 3.11
N GLU A 141 6.18 5.32 3.68
CA GLU A 141 5.92 5.46 5.12
C GLU A 141 4.65 4.71 5.53
N ALA A 142 3.59 4.82 4.71
CA ALA A 142 2.33 4.11 4.93
C ALA A 142 2.46 2.59 4.70
N ALA A 143 3.27 2.16 3.73
CA ALA A 143 3.54 0.74 3.50
C ALA A 143 4.22 0.11 4.73
N ILE A 144 5.21 0.80 5.30
CA ILE A 144 5.85 0.39 6.55
C ILE A 144 4.83 0.37 7.69
N ALA A 145 4.03 1.43 7.86
CA ALA A 145 3.02 1.50 8.91
C ALA A 145 2.03 0.32 8.84
N LEU A 146 1.54 -0.02 7.65
CA LEU A 146 0.68 -1.20 7.42
C LEU A 146 1.39 -2.50 7.77
N GLN A 147 2.66 -2.66 7.36
CA GLN A 147 3.46 -3.86 7.64
C GLN A 147 3.62 -4.12 9.15
N TYR A 148 3.74 -3.06 9.95
CA TYR A 148 3.82 -3.14 11.41
C TYR A 148 2.45 -3.18 12.09
N GLY A 149 1.35 -3.10 11.33
CA GLY A 149 0.00 -3.04 11.87
C GLY A 149 -0.27 -1.78 12.69
N ALA A 150 0.36 -0.67 12.34
CA ALA A 150 0.29 0.60 13.05
C ALA A 150 -1.13 1.20 13.03
N SER A 151 -1.40 2.00 14.05
CA SER A 151 -2.57 2.86 14.14
C SER A 151 -2.37 4.18 13.39
N SER A 152 -3.45 4.92 13.11
CA SER A 152 -3.32 6.27 12.58
C SER A 152 -2.71 7.23 13.62
N GLU A 153 -2.92 6.98 14.91
CA GLU A 153 -2.25 7.66 16.02
C GLU A 153 -0.72 7.56 15.95
N ASP A 154 -0.17 6.39 15.58
CA ASP A 154 1.28 6.17 15.50
C ASP A 154 1.94 7.10 14.46
N ILE A 155 1.33 7.24 13.28
CA ILE A 155 1.79 8.21 12.26
C ILE A 155 1.60 9.65 12.75
N ALA A 156 0.44 9.96 13.32
CA ALA A 156 0.12 11.29 13.83
C ALA A 156 1.13 11.79 14.88
N ARG A 157 1.62 10.87 15.74
CA ARG A 157 2.60 11.19 16.79
C ARG A 157 4.05 11.13 16.32
N THR A 158 4.31 10.61 15.13
CA THR A 158 5.65 10.60 14.55
C THR A 158 6.10 12.02 14.18
N CYS A 159 7.35 12.36 14.53
CA CYS A 159 7.92 13.67 14.22
C CYS A 159 8.28 13.75 12.73
N HIS A 160 7.50 14.51 11.98
CA HIS A 160 7.76 14.82 10.58
C HIS A 160 8.54 16.13 10.47
N ALA A 161 9.55 16.17 9.58
CA ALA A 161 10.35 17.36 9.37
C ALA A 161 9.50 18.50 8.76
N HIS A 162 9.79 19.75 9.16
CA HIS A 162 9.11 20.93 8.66
C HIS A 162 10.08 21.88 7.91
N PRO A 163 9.74 22.41 6.73
CA PRO A 163 8.57 22.08 5.92
C PRO A 163 8.83 20.89 4.97
N THR A 164 7.96 19.87 4.98
CA THR A 164 8.00 18.74 4.03
C THR A 164 6.62 18.36 3.49
N MET A 165 6.58 17.67 2.35
CA MET A 165 5.34 17.10 1.80
C MET A 165 4.77 16.01 2.73
N SER A 166 5.64 15.25 3.40
CA SER A 166 5.26 14.19 4.34
C SER A 166 4.43 14.70 5.51
N GLU A 167 4.51 15.98 5.90
CA GLU A 167 3.61 16.54 6.91
C GLU A 167 2.12 16.40 6.54
N ALA A 168 1.78 16.30 5.25
CA ALA A 168 0.41 16.01 4.83
C ALA A 168 -0.06 14.60 5.23
N VAL A 169 0.87 13.62 5.30
CA VAL A 169 0.58 12.26 5.79
C VAL A 169 0.28 12.30 7.28
N LYS A 170 1.13 13.00 8.06
CA LYS A 170 0.89 13.26 9.48
C LYS A 170 -0.45 13.93 9.77
N GLU A 171 -0.79 14.99 9.03
CA GLU A 171 -2.05 15.72 9.24
C GLU A 171 -3.26 14.89 8.83
N ALA A 172 -3.18 14.09 7.76
CA ALA A 172 -4.24 13.16 7.40
C ALA A 172 -4.43 12.06 8.46
N ALA A 173 -3.34 11.63 9.10
CA ALA A 173 -3.38 10.68 10.21
C ALA A 173 -4.02 11.31 11.45
N MET A 174 -3.64 12.56 11.79
CA MET A 174 -4.31 13.33 12.84
C MET A 174 -5.80 13.53 12.57
N ALA A 175 -6.20 13.77 11.32
CA ALA A 175 -7.60 13.87 10.93
C ALA A 175 -8.35 12.52 10.93
N THR A 176 -7.64 11.40 10.97
CA THR A 176 -8.24 10.06 11.10
C THR A 176 -8.44 9.70 12.58
N TYR A 177 -7.41 9.98 13.39
CA TYR A 177 -7.34 9.71 14.81
C TYR A 177 -8.20 10.67 15.65
N ASP A 178 -8.04 11.99 15.45
CA ASP A 178 -8.75 13.06 16.17
C ASP A 178 -8.91 14.33 15.30
N LYS A 179 -8.06 15.35 15.49
CA LYS A 179 -8.14 16.65 14.80
C LYS A 179 -6.80 17.08 14.21
N PRO A 180 -6.77 17.49 12.93
CA PRO A 180 -5.59 18.12 12.34
C PRO A 180 -5.37 19.52 12.92
N ILE A 181 -4.16 20.08 12.72
CA ILE A 181 -3.80 21.41 13.23
C ILE A 181 -3.93 22.49 12.15
N HIS A 182 -3.75 22.12 10.88
CA HIS A 182 -3.56 23.09 9.79
C HIS A 182 -4.75 23.20 8.82
N ILE A 183 -5.94 22.65 9.16
CA ILE A 183 -7.21 22.82 8.42
C ILE A 183 -8.41 23.01 9.35
#